data_AF-A0A352YUL2-F1
#
_entry.id   AF-A0A352YUL2-F1
#
_cell.length_a   1.000
_cell.length_b   1.000
_cell.length_c   1.000
_cell.angle_alpha   90.00
_cell.angle_beta   90.00
_cell.angle_gamma   90.00
#
_symmetry.space_group_name_H-M   'P 1'
#
loop_
_entity.id
_entity.type
_entity.pdbx_description
1 polymer ?
#
loop_
_entity_poly.entity_id
_entity_poly.type
_entity_poly.pdbx_seq_one_letter_code
_entity_poly.pdbx_strand_id
1 'polypeptide(L)'
;MVATGCQKNEEVIDVSLKSSGVMTVVANWQSGSAVFECGKAGGACAYAFKIDEWDEYFGMDGEYETMEGNSIVILNSDGKTFDFTSEYPVCKVIVKAGRGAYIYTYPEGGVYEDSGLIGFQGKGISHVTFCYAEPPELIIAVKARYLRYINETTSTEDNCESAGLVAFTSGWCSILEYNPYPSTSSFNMVRQGVVVGSVVVNADGDVTVTLEEGKTLTTAWLFIGTLEELQTANLKDGCPNFTNPAVWIPNTNAQTDALGLSYMFFDL
;
A
#
# COMPACT_ATOMS: atom_id res chain seq x y z
N MET A 1 52.67 38.74 -8.67
CA MET A 1 52.34 37.49 -7.95
C MET A 1 50.83 37.54 -7.75
N VAL A 2 50.08 36.87 -8.64
CA VAL A 2 48.62 36.98 -8.73
C VAL A 2 48.02 35.85 -7.91
N ALA A 3 47.25 36.21 -6.90
CA ALA A 3 46.50 35.25 -6.08
C ALA A 3 45.32 34.74 -6.90
N THR A 4 45.39 33.48 -7.32
CA THR A 4 44.32 32.75 -7.99
C THR A 4 43.23 32.44 -6.95
N GLY A 5 42.06 33.03 -7.13
CA GLY A 5 40.88 32.77 -6.30
C GLY A 5 40.33 31.37 -6.53
N CYS A 6 39.99 30.68 -5.45
CA CYS A 6 39.08 29.55 -5.48
C CYS A 6 37.67 30.06 -5.77
N GLN A 7 37.14 29.76 -6.95
CA GLN A 7 35.70 29.81 -7.16
C GLN A 7 35.06 28.69 -6.33
N LYS A 8 34.20 29.07 -5.38
CA LYS A 8 33.22 28.13 -4.82
C LYS A 8 32.28 27.77 -5.98
N ASN A 9 32.27 26.50 -6.37
CA ASN A 9 31.12 25.96 -7.10
C ASN A 9 29.94 26.03 -6.15
N GLU A 10 28.97 26.90 -6.46
CA GLU A 10 27.62 26.77 -5.96
C GLU A 10 27.08 25.47 -6.56
N GLU A 11 27.07 24.40 -5.77
CA GLU A 11 26.22 23.25 -6.05
C GLU A 11 24.77 23.73 -5.93
N VAL A 12 24.22 24.14 -7.06
CA VAL A 12 22.78 24.27 -7.26
C VAL A 12 22.21 22.86 -7.23
N ILE A 13 21.95 22.35 -6.02
CA ILE A 13 21.02 21.26 -5.81
C ILE A 13 19.62 21.87 -5.89
N ASP A 14 19.15 22.13 -7.11
CA ASP A 14 17.74 22.41 -7.38
C ASP A 14 17.01 21.06 -7.41
N VAL A 15 16.91 20.42 -6.24
CA VAL A 15 15.92 19.36 -6.03
C VAL A 15 14.64 20.08 -5.67
N SER A 16 14.00 20.68 -6.68
CA SER A 16 12.58 20.94 -6.64
C SER A 16 11.92 19.56 -6.51
N LEU A 17 11.64 19.16 -5.27
CA LEU A 17 10.71 18.10 -4.93
C LEU A 17 9.38 18.50 -5.58
N LYS A 18 9.16 18.03 -6.81
CA LYS A 18 7.88 18.16 -7.46
C LYS A 18 6.98 17.15 -6.80
N SER A 19 5.87 17.65 -6.26
CA SER A 19 4.71 16.84 -5.88
C SER A 19 4.52 15.69 -6.88
N SER A 20 4.26 14.51 -6.35
CA SER A 20 3.92 13.31 -7.14
C SER A 20 2.56 13.43 -7.83
N GLY A 21 1.72 14.38 -7.38
CA GLY A 21 0.41 14.66 -7.92
C GLY A 21 0.43 15.47 -9.21
N VAL A 22 -0.54 15.20 -10.09
CA VAL A 22 -0.82 16.04 -11.26
C VAL A 22 -1.47 17.34 -10.79
N MET A 23 -0.71 18.43 -10.82
CA MET A 23 -1.18 19.75 -10.40
C MET A 23 -2.03 20.41 -11.49
N THR A 24 -3.28 20.75 -11.14
CA THR A 24 -4.21 21.52 -11.97
C THR A 24 -4.47 22.89 -11.37
N VAL A 25 -4.51 23.92 -12.22
CA VAL A 25 -4.72 25.31 -11.82
C VAL A 25 -6.19 25.68 -11.98
N VAL A 26 -6.83 26.17 -10.91
CA VAL A 26 -8.22 26.64 -10.96
C VAL A 26 -8.32 28.09 -10.51
N ALA A 27 -8.65 28.97 -11.45
CA ALA A 27 -8.93 30.37 -11.16
C ALA A 27 -10.36 30.54 -10.60
N ASN A 28 -10.55 31.51 -9.70
CA ASN A 28 -11.83 31.79 -9.04
C ASN A 28 -12.39 30.56 -8.29
N TRP A 29 -11.52 29.88 -7.52
CA TRP A 29 -11.94 28.75 -6.69
C TRP A 29 -13.01 29.19 -5.70
N GLN A 30 -14.17 28.54 -5.75
CA GLN A 30 -15.26 28.78 -4.82
C GLN A 30 -15.05 27.91 -3.58
N SER A 31 -14.64 28.53 -2.48
CA SER A 31 -14.46 27.81 -1.22
C SER A 31 -15.78 27.40 -0.58
N GLY A 32 -15.75 26.31 0.17
CA GLY A 32 -16.92 25.78 0.87
C GLY A 32 -16.52 24.85 2.02
N SER A 33 -17.40 23.90 2.35
CA SER A 33 -17.06 22.77 3.20
C SER A 33 -16.08 21.83 2.48
N ALA A 34 -15.37 20.99 3.24
CA ALA A 34 -14.46 19.98 2.68
C ALA A 34 -15.15 19.13 1.59
N VAL A 35 -16.35 18.61 1.91
CA VAL A 35 -17.17 17.80 0.99
C VAL A 35 -17.53 18.58 -0.29
N PHE A 36 -17.90 19.85 -0.17
CA PHE A 36 -18.22 20.69 -1.33
C PHE A 36 -16.99 20.87 -2.23
N GLU A 37 -15.82 21.15 -1.63
CA GLU A 37 -14.58 21.36 -2.35
C GLU A 37 -14.09 20.09 -3.06
N CYS A 38 -14.13 18.94 -2.39
CA CYS A 38 -13.84 17.65 -3.01
C CYS A 38 -14.82 17.30 -4.14
N GLY A 39 -16.12 17.56 -3.95
CA GLY A 39 -17.12 17.39 -5.01
C GLY A 39 -16.87 18.28 -6.23
N LYS A 40 -16.36 19.51 -6.04
CA LYS A 40 -15.95 20.42 -7.12
C LYS A 40 -14.67 20.00 -7.82
N ALA A 41 -13.70 19.46 -7.08
CA ALA A 41 -12.47 18.92 -7.63
C ALA A 41 -12.69 17.64 -8.44
N GLY A 42 -13.84 16.97 -8.25
CA GLY A 42 -14.23 15.73 -8.92
C GLY A 42 -13.41 14.52 -8.45
N GLY A 43 -13.78 13.34 -8.91
CA GLY A 43 -13.20 12.06 -8.46
C GLY A 43 -14.06 11.36 -7.41
N ALA A 44 -13.66 10.15 -7.02
CA ALA A 44 -14.42 9.24 -6.17
C ALA A 44 -13.83 9.07 -4.75
N CYS A 45 -13.18 10.10 -4.21
CA CYS A 45 -12.73 10.05 -2.81
C CYS A 45 -13.96 10.00 -1.89
N ALA A 46 -13.98 9.06 -0.95
CA ALA A 46 -15.11 8.83 -0.06
C ALA A 46 -15.25 9.93 0.99
N TYR A 47 -14.13 10.50 1.43
CA TYR A 47 -14.04 11.40 2.58
C TYR A 47 -13.35 12.71 2.24
N ALA A 48 -13.60 13.72 3.06
CA ALA A 48 -13.06 15.06 2.89
C ALA A 48 -12.73 15.70 4.23
N PHE A 49 -11.52 16.23 4.37
CA PHE A 49 -11.07 16.94 5.57
C PHE A 49 -10.48 18.29 5.18
N LYS A 50 -10.68 19.31 6.00
CA LYS A 50 -10.25 20.67 5.69
C LYS A 50 -9.56 21.30 6.88
N ILE A 51 -8.37 21.85 6.63
CA ILE A 51 -7.57 22.63 7.55
C ILE A 51 -7.74 24.09 7.15
N ASP A 52 -8.54 24.82 7.94
CA ASP A 52 -8.79 26.25 7.79
C ASP A 52 -7.79 27.08 8.63
N GLU A 53 -7.79 28.40 8.43
CA GLU A 53 -6.98 29.37 9.21
C GLU A 53 -5.47 29.12 9.13
N TRP A 54 -4.97 28.87 7.91
CA TRP A 54 -3.54 28.64 7.70
C TRP A 54 -2.70 29.86 8.08
N ASP A 55 -1.74 29.69 8.99
CA ASP A 55 -0.88 30.79 9.42
C ASP A 55 0.19 31.09 8.36
N GLU A 56 0.19 32.32 7.83
CA GLU A 56 1.12 32.73 6.78
C GLU A 56 2.58 32.90 7.26
N TYR A 57 2.82 32.96 8.57
CA TYR A 57 4.13 33.21 9.17
C TYR A 57 4.74 31.99 9.85
N PHE A 58 3.89 31.17 10.47
CA PHE A 58 4.29 29.97 11.22
C PHE A 58 3.91 28.66 10.52
N GLY A 59 3.15 28.71 9.44
CA GLY A 59 2.63 27.51 8.78
C GLY A 59 1.60 26.78 9.62
N MET A 60 1.36 25.51 9.29
CA MET A 60 0.35 24.66 9.97
C MET A 60 0.89 23.28 10.34
N ASP A 61 2.20 23.18 10.64
CA ASP A 61 2.81 21.92 11.05
C ASP A 61 2.08 21.33 12.26
N GLY A 62 1.78 20.03 12.19
CA GLY A 62 1.03 19.34 13.23
C GLY A 62 0.23 18.15 12.72
N GLU A 63 -0.39 17.45 13.65
CA GLU A 63 -1.20 16.27 13.41
C GLU A 63 -2.70 16.60 13.51
N TYR A 64 -3.47 16.11 12.55
CA TYR A 64 -4.89 16.40 12.39
C TYR A 64 -5.68 15.11 12.25
N GLU A 65 -6.44 14.79 13.29
CA GLU A 65 -7.34 13.64 13.34
C GLU A 65 -8.66 13.93 12.64
N THR A 66 -9.08 13.01 11.77
CA THR A 66 -10.40 13.07 11.12
C THR A 66 -11.44 12.26 11.88
N MET A 67 -12.73 12.48 11.60
CA MET A 67 -13.81 11.72 12.23
C MET A 67 -13.82 10.25 11.81
N GLU A 68 -13.22 9.95 10.67
CA GLU A 68 -13.12 8.65 10.02
C GLU A 68 -11.91 7.83 10.53
N GLY A 69 -11.12 8.39 11.46
CA GLY A 69 -9.96 7.73 12.06
C GLY A 69 -8.68 7.83 11.24
N ASN A 70 -8.60 8.77 10.28
CA ASN A 70 -7.36 9.09 9.59
C ASN A 70 -6.56 10.13 10.38
N SER A 71 -5.24 9.95 10.49
CA SER A 71 -4.32 11.00 10.93
C SER A 71 -3.60 11.61 9.74
N ILE A 72 -3.78 12.93 9.52
CA ILE A 72 -3.04 13.70 8.52
C ILE A 72 -2.01 14.57 9.25
N VAL A 73 -0.73 14.43 8.90
CA VAL A 73 0.35 15.23 9.47
C VAL A 73 0.84 16.23 8.43
N ILE A 74 0.88 17.51 8.80
CA ILE A 74 1.48 18.58 8.01
C ILE A 74 2.91 18.81 8.50
N LEU A 75 3.83 18.94 7.55
CA LEU A 75 5.26 19.08 7.78
C LEU A 75 5.84 20.22 6.93
N ASN A 76 6.95 20.80 7.40
CA ASN A 76 7.75 21.79 6.67
C ASN A 76 6.91 22.97 6.13
N SER A 77 5.88 23.38 6.86
CA SER A 77 5.00 24.45 6.45
C SER A 77 5.60 25.82 6.75
N ASP A 78 5.70 26.67 5.73
CA ASP A 78 6.20 28.05 5.84
C ASP A 78 5.11 29.10 5.54
N GLY A 79 3.85 28.68 5.56
CA GLY A 79 2.70 29.50 5.19
C GLY A 79 2.43 29.57 3.67
N LYS A 80 3.35 29.11 2.83
CA LYS A 80 3.21 29.09 1.35
C LYS A 80 3.42 27.71 0.75
N THR A 81 4.24 26.89 1.38
CA THR A 81 4.48 25.51 1.02
C THR A 81 4.24 24.61 2.22
N PHE A 82 4.04 23.33 1.98
CA PHE A 82 4.02 22.29 3.00
C PHE A 82 4.19 20.91 2.36
N ASP A 83 4.50 19.95 3.21
CA ASP A 83 4.47 18.52 2.92
C ASP A 83 3.39 17.87 3.80
N PHE A 84 2.94 16.67 3.43
CA PHE A 84 2.04 15.91 4.28
C PHE A 84 2.38 14.43 4.31
N THR A 85 1.98 13.78 5.40
CA THR A 85 1.77 12.34 5.48
C THR A 85 0.34 12.05 5.96
N SER A 86 -0.18 10.87 5.67
CA SER A 86 -1.56 10.46 5.98
C SER A 86 -1.59 8.96 6.21
N GLU A 87 -2.38 8.48 7.17
CA GLU A 87 -2.60 7.04 7.37
C GLU A 87 -3.55 6.44 6.33
N TYR A 88 -4.44 7.25 5.77
CA TYR A 88 -5.37 6.85 4.71
C TYR A 88 -4.90 7.42 3.36
N PRO A 89 -5.21 6.72 2.25
CA PRO A 89 -4.82 7.19 0.93
C PRO A 89 -5.52 8.50 0.54
N VAL A 90 -4.72 9.53 0.28
CA VAL A 90 -5.15 10.81 -0.24
C VAL A 90 -5.21 10.75 -1.76
N CYS A 91 -6.40 10.92 -2.33
CA CYS A 91 -6.57 10.95 -3.78
C CYS A 91 -6.49 12.36 -4.37
N LYS A 92 -6.78 13.42 -3.58
CA LYS A 92 -6.52 14.80 -3.98
C LYS A 92 -6.17 15.73 -2.81
N VAL A 93 -5.37 16.75 -3.10
CA VAL A 93 -5.18 17.90 -2.20
C VAL A 93 -5.53 19.20 -2.93
N ILE A 94 -6.34 20.04 -2.30
CA ILE A 94 -6.75 21.34 -2.81
C ILE A 94 -6.10 22.41 -1.95
N VAL A 95 -5.13 23.12 -2.52
CA VAL A 95 -4.40 24.19 -1.84
C VAL A 95 -4.94 25.54 -2.30
N LYS A 96 -5.77 26.16 -1.46
CA LYS A 96 -6.42 27.44 -1.78
C LYS A 96 -5.53 28.59 -1.35
N ALA A 97 -5.26 29.52 -2.27
CA ALA A 97 -4.61 30.78 -1.96
C ALA A 97 -5.21 31.94 -2.76
N GLY A 98 -5.50 33.04 -2.08
CA GLY A 98 -6.20 34.19 -2.66
C GLY A 98 -7.51 33.81 -3.36
N ARG A 99 -7.62 34.10 -4.66
CA ARG A 99 -8.82 33.83 -5.48
C ARG A 99 -8.77 32.50 -6.24
N GLY A 100 -7.71 31.70 -6.09
CA GLY A 100 -7.53 30.47 -6.86
C GLY A 100 -7.11 29.31 -5.97
N ALA A 101 -6.94 28.16 -6.61
CA ALA A 101 -6.40 26.97 -5.97
C ALA A 101 -5.49 26.19 -6.94
N TYR A 102 -4.56 25.45 -6.36
CA TYR A 102 -3.96 24.29 -7.02
C TYR A 102 -4.64 23.03 -6.52
N ILE A 103 -4.96 22.13 -7.45
CA ILE A 103 -5.52 20.82 -7.15
C ILE A 103 -4.48 19.79 -7.55
N TYR A 104 -3.92 19.08 -6.58
CA TYR A 104 -3.03 17.95 -6.78
C TYR A 104 -3.90 16.70 -6.87
N THR A 105 -3.87 16.02 -8.01
CA THR A 105 -4.59 14.75 -8.21
C THR A 105 -3.59 13.61 -8.28
N TYR A 106 -3.80 12.60 -7.44
CA TYR A 106 -2.92 11.44 -7.35
C TYR A 106 -3.43 10.27 -8.19
N PRO A 107 -2.57 9.26 -8.46
CA PRO A 107 -2.97 8.02 -9.12
C PRO A 107 -4.12 7.30 -8.42
N GLU A 108 -4.70 6.32 -9.11
CA GLU A 108 -5.66 5.38 -8.52
C GLU A 108 -5.06 4.70 -7.28
N GLY A 109 -5.86 4.54 -6.22
CA GLY A 109 -5.38 4.11 -4.91
C GLY A 109 -4.82 5.24 -4.02
N GLY A 110 -4.62 6.45 -4.55
CA GLY A 110 -4.14 7.61 -3.79
C GLY A 110 -2.67 7.50 -3.37
N VAL A 111 -2.23 8.43 -2.50
CA VAL A 111 -0.89 8.43 -1.88
C VAL A 111 -1.00 8.68 -0.39
N TYR A 112 -0.01 8.22 0.37
CA TYR A 112 0.07 8.41 1.82
C TYR A 112 0.96 9.59 2.20
N GLU A 113 1.70 10.16 1.26
CA GLU A 113 2.55 11.31 1.49
C GLU A 113 2.76 12.08 0.20
N ASP A 114 3.08 13.36 0.33
CA ASP A 114 3.60 14.17 -0.76
C ASP A 114 4.34 15.38 -0.21
N SER A 115 5.20 15.98 -1.05
CA SER A 115 6.02 17.11 -0.65
C SER A 115 6.00 18.25 -1.66
N GLY A 116 6.33 19.45 -1.19
CA GLY A 116 6.44 20.64 -2.01
C GLY A 116 5.10 21.13 -2.57
N LEU A 117 4.00 20.91 -1.85
CA LEU A 117 2.71 21.49 -2.21
C LEU A 117 2.76 23.00 -1.96
N ILE A 118 2.20 23.79 -2.86
CA ILE A 118 2.36 25.24 -2.86
C ILE A 118 1.02 25.99 -2.95
N GLY A 119 0.99 27.21 -2.42
CA GLY A 119 -0.13 28.14 -2.58
C GLY A 119 -0.26 28.69 -4.01
N PHE A 120 -1.50 28.87 -4.47
CA PHE A 120 -1.82 29.46 -5.78
C PHE A 120 -1.08 30.78 -6.04
N GLN A 121 -0.28 30.80 -7.13
CA GLN A 121 0.54 31.96 -7.54
C GLN A 121 1.54 32.45 -6.47
N GLY A 122 2.05 31.55 -5.63
CA GLY A 122 3.04 31.90 -4.58
C GLY A 122 2.48 32.78 -3.46
N LYS A 123 1.15 32.85 -3.34
CA LYS A 123 0.45 33.53 -2.24
C LYS A 123 0.43 32.63 -1.01
N GLY A 124 0.24 33.26 0.15
CA GLY A 124 -0.03 32.55 1.40
C GLY A 124 -1.21 31.60 1.24
N ILE A 125 -1.04 30.38 1.72
CA ILE A 125 -2.11 29.39 1.80
C ILE A 125 -3.17 29.96 2.74
N SER A 126 -4.44 29.87 2.35
CA SER A 126 -5.56 30.28 3.22
C SER A 126 -6.19 29.07 3.89
N HIS A 127 -6.27 27.95 3.18
CA HIS A 127 -6.74 26.67 3.71
C HIS A 127 -6.31 25.54 2.75
N VAL A 128 -6.32 24.32 3.27
CA VAL A 128 -6.07 23.10 2.50
C VAL A 128 -7.22 22.12 2.72
N THR A 129 -7.69 21.50 1.65
CA THR A 129 -8.69 20.43 1.70
C THR A 129 -8.08 19.13 1.17
N PHE A 130 -8.15 18.08 1.96
CA PHE A 130 -7.77 16.71 1.61
C PHE A 130 -9.01 15.93 1.19
N CYS A 131 -8.94 15.28 0.04
CA CYS A 131 -9.92 14.31 -0.43
C CYS A 131 -9.26 12.93 -0.37
N TYR A 132 -9.80 12.05 0.45
CA TYR A 132 -9.18 10.77 0.79
C TYR A 132 -10.20 9.64 0.79
N ALA A 133 -9.72 8.41 0.84
CA ALA A 133 -10.54 7.20 0.90
C ALA A 133 -10.11 6.32 2.06
N GLU A 134 -10.92 5.33 2.43
CA GLU A 134 -10.46 4.28 3.32
C GLU A 134 -9.27 3.53 2.68
N PRO A 135 -8.30 3.07 3.49
CA PRO A 135 -7.26 2.19 2.99
C PRO A 135 -7.90 0.91 2.43
N PRO A 136 -7.37 0.36 1.33
CA PRO A 136 -7.94 -0.84 0.75
C PRO A 136 -7.85 -2.01 1.73
N GLU A 137 -8.89 -2.83 1.79
CA GLU A 137 -8.85 -4.08 2.54
C GLU A 137 -7.85 -5.04 1.88
N LEU A 138 -6.77 -5.33 2.60
CA LEU A 138 -5.76 -6.27 2.14
C LEU A 138 -6.14 -7.69 2.54
N ILE A 139 -5.79 -8.62 1.66
CA ILE A 139 -5.93 -10.05 1.87
C ILE A 139 -4.58 -10.72 1.71
N ILE A 140 -4.46 -11.88 2.33
CA ILE A 140 -3.34 -12.81 2.17
C ILE A 140 -3.84 -14.12 1.58
N ALA A 141 -3.14 -14.62 0.56
CA ALA A 141 -3.36 -15.94 0.00
C ALA A 141 -2.02 -16.65 -0.22
N VAL A 142 -1.99 -17.96 0.03
CA VAL A 142 -0.77 -18.77 -0.07
C VAL A 142 -1.06 -20.00 -0.91
N LYS A 143 -0.13 -20.30 -1.82
CA LYS A 143 -0.05 -21.63 -2.45
C LYS A 143 1.31 -22.22 -2.18
N ALA A 144 1.38 -23.51 -1.92
CA ALA A 144 2.65 -24.21 -1.81
C ALA A 144 2.66 -25.52 -2.61
N ARG A 145 3.86 -25.87 -3.08
CA ARG A 145 4.25 -27.19 -3.53
C ARG A 145 5.10 -27.84 -2.47
N TYR A 146 4.92 -29.15 -2.32
CA TYR A 146 5.67 -29.93 -1.35
C TYR A 146 5.82 -31.37 -1.78
N LEU A 147 6.84 -32.03 -1.23
CA LEU A 147 7.02 -33.47 -1.32
C LEU A 147 6.30 -34.13 -0.16
N ARG A 148 5.42 -35.09 -0.47
CA ARG A 148 4.80 -35.99 0.50
C ARG A 148 5.47 -37.35 0.43
N TYR A 149 6.00 -37.84 1.53
CA TYR A 149 6.61 -39.16 1.60
C TYR A 149 5.53 -40.25 1.73
N ILE A 150 5.50 -41.17 0.78
CA ILE A 150 4.63 -42.36 0.80
C ILE A 150 5.29 -43.46 1.64
N ASN A 151 6.61 -43.50 1.61
CA ASN A 151 7.48 -44.33 2.45
C ASN A 151 8.86 -43.66 2.54
N GLU A 152 9.83 -44.31 3.20
CA GLU A 152 11.19 -43.78 3.44
C GLU A 152 11.97 -43.40 2.17
N THR A 153 11.61 -43.96 1.01
CA THR A 153 12.36 -43.78 -0.25
C THR A 153 11.55 -43.18 -1.38
N THR A 154 10.23 -43.10 -1.23
CA THR A 154 9.31 -42.69 -2.28
C THR A 154 8.52 -41.46 -1.83
N SER A 155 8.68 -40.36 -2.55
CA SER A 155 7.88 -39.16 -2.39
C SER A 155 7.09 -38.84 -3.65
N THR A 156 5.96 -38.15 -3.49
CA THR A 156 5.21 -37.54 -4.59
C THR A 156 5.13 -36.04 -4.37
N GLU A 157 5.12 -35.26 -5.45
CA GLU A 157 4.81 -33.83 -5.37
C GLU A 157 3.30 -33.66 -5.20
N ASP A 158 2.92 -32.76 -4.31
CA ASP A 158 1.55 -32.35 -4.06
C ASP A 158 1.49 -30.81 -3.91
N ASN A 159 0.27 -30.26 -3.98
CA ASN A 159 0.01 -28.83 -3.75
C ASN A 159 -0.92 -28.65 -2.55
N CYS A 160 -0.81 -27.51 -1.88
CA CYS A 160 -1.77 -27.04 -0.91
C CYS A 160 -1.97 -25.53 -1.05
N GLU A 161 -3.10 -25.08 -0.53
CA GLU A 161 -3.58 -23.70 -0.62
C GLU A 161 -3.99 -23.21 0.77
N SER A 162 -3.97 -21.90 0.98
CA SER A 162 -4.58 -21.27 2.14
C SER A 162 -6.05 -21.65 2.24
N ALA A 163 -6.50 -21.96 3.46
CA ALA A 163 -7.91 -22.06 3.81
C ALA A 163 -8.44 -20.72 4.36
N GLY A 164 -9.71 -20.42 4.13
CA GLY A 164 -10.35 -19.16 4.49
C GLY A 164 -11.59 -18.87 3.63
N LEU A 165 -11.63 -17.68 3.04
CA LEU A 165 -12.70 -17.21 2.16
C LEU A 165 -12.41 -17.55 0.70
N VAL A 166 -13.43 -17.97 -0.05
CA VAL A 166 -13.28 -18.38 -1.45
C VAL A 166 -12.91 -17.17 -2.33
N ALA A 167 -11.74 -17.21 -2.98
CA ALA A 167 -11.34 -16.20 -3.95
C ALA A 167 -11.94 -16.41 -5.34
N PHE A 168 -12.13 -17.66 -5.77
CA PHE A 168 -12.57 -18.01 -7.13
C PHE A 168 -13.73 -19.01 -7.10
N THR A 169 -14.69 -18.85 -8.00
CA THR A 169 -15.89 -19.71 -8.05
C THR A 169 -15.84 -20.80 -9.12
N SER A 170 -14.77 -20.84 -9.93
CA SER A 170 -14.62 -21.82 -11.02
C SER A 170 -13.17 -22.19 -11.27
N GLY A 171 -12.94 -23.24 -12.05
CA GLY A 171 -11.61 -23.73 -12.40
C GLY A 171 -10.88 -24.41 -11.24
N TRP A 172 -9.62 -24.79 -11.47
CA TRP A 172 -8.80 -25.43 -10.44
C TRP A 172 -8.51 -24.48 -9.27
N CYS A 173 -8.55 -23.16 -9.49
CA CYS A 173 -8.31 -22.13 -8.48
C CYS A 173 -9.48 -21.92 -7.52
N SER A 174 -10.62 -22.59 -7.73
CA SER A 174 -11.74 -22.58 -6.77
C SER A 174 -11.39 -23.12 -5.38
N ILE A 175 -10.24 -23.80 -5.24
CA ILE A 175 -9.70 -24.28 -3.97
C ILE A 175 -8.76 -23.27 -3.30
N LEU A 176 -8.39 -22.17 -3.98
CA LEU A 176 -7.55 -21.12 -3.40
C LEU A 176 -8.45 -20.18 -2.60
N GLU A 177 -8.25 -20.18 -1.29
CA GLU A 177 -8.95 -19.30 -0.37
C GLU A 177 -7.99 -18.22 0.15
N TYR A 178 -8.51 -17.15 0.73
CA TYR A 178 -7.74 -16.03 1.27
C TYR A 178 -8.20 -15.68 2.68
N ASN A 179 -7.41 -14.88 3.38
CA ASN A 179 -7.73 -14.35 4.71
C ASN A 179 -7.51 -12.84 4.75
N PRO A 180 -8.24 -12.09 5.60
CA PRO A 180 -7.94 -10.68 5.86
C PRO A 180 -6.51 -10.47 6.40
N TYR A 181 -5.80 -9.47 5.89
CA TYR A 181 -4.44 -9.13 6.28
C TYR A 181 -4.35 -7.67 6.78
N PRO A 182 -3.56 -7.37 7.83
CA PRO A 182 -2.80 -8.29 8.69
C PRO A 182 -3.61 -8.86 9.86
N SER A 183 -4.93 -8.65 9.89
CA SER A 183 -5.78 -8.97 11.04
C SER A 183 -5.89 -10.48 11.34
N THR A 184 -5.63 -11.35 10.36
CA THR A 184 -5.56 -12.80 10.58
C THR A 184 -4.15 -13.24 10.96
N SER A 185 -3.95 -13.57 12.24
CA SER A 185 -2.63 -13.99 12.76
C SER A 185 -2.22 -15.41 12.36
N SER A 186 -3.16 -16.30 12.03
CA SER A 186 -2.85 -17.63 11.52
C SER A 186 -4.02 -18.26 10.78
N PHE A 187 -3.72 -19.16 9.84
CA PHE A 187 -4.72 -19.95 9.12
C PHE A 187 -4.11 -21.27 8.61
N ASN A 188 -4.95 -22.21 8.21
CA ASN A 188 -4.51 -23.53 7.76
C ASN A 188 -4.08 -23.52 6.29
N MET A 189 -3.14 -24.39 5.95
CA MET A 189 -2.89 -24.84 4.58
C MET A 189 -3.65 -26.15 4.37
N VAL A 190 -4.42 -26.24 3.29
CA VAL A 190 -5.26 -27.40 2.98
C VAL A 190 -4.95 -27.99 1.62
N ARG A 191 -5.10 -29.31 1.51
CA ARG A 191 -5.11 -30.04 0.24
C ARG A 191 -6.38 -30.85 0.18
N GLN A 192 -7.25 -30.53 -0.78
CA GLN A 192 -8.54 -31.22 -0.97
C GLN A 192 -9.37 -31.28 0.33
N GLY A 193 -9.36 -30.18 1.11
CA GLY A 193 -10.08 -30.06 2.38
C GLY A 193 -9.39 -30.70 3.59
N VAL A 194 -8.23 -31.34 3.42
CA VAL A 194 -7.43 -31.89 4.53
C VAL A 194 -6.35 -30.89 4.91
N VAL A 195 -6.26 -30.53 6.19
CA VAL A 195 -5.17 -29.69 6.72
C VAL A 195 -3.85 -30.41 6.56
N VAL A 196 -2.83 -29.71 6.04
CA VAL A 196 -1.49 -30.24 5.81
C VAL A 196 -0.38 -29.33 6.34
N GLY A 197 -0.75 -28.20 6.95
CA GLY A 197 0.15 -27.19 7.46
C GLY A 197 -0.59 -25.95 7.93
N SER A 198 0.16 -24.91 8.25
CA SER A 198 -0.35 -23.64 8.73
C SER A 198 0.47 -22.47 8.17
N VAL A 199 -0.15 -21.30 8.17
CA VAL A 199 0.49 -20.01 7.95
C VAL A 199 0.35 -19.20 9.22
N VAL A 200 1.42 -18.53 9.62
CA VAL A 200 1.44 -17.57 10.73
C VAL A 200 1.84 -16.21 10.16
N VAL A 201 1.07 -15.18 10.50
CA VAL A 201 1.37 -13.78 10.23
C VAL A 201 1.87 -13.16 11.53
N ASN A 202 3.13 -12.75 11.53
CA ASN A 202 3.79 -12.15 12.68
C ASN A 202 3.34 -10.69 12.87
N ALA A 203 3.64 -10.13 14.04
CA ALA A 203 3.21 -8.77 14.39
C ALA A 203 3.88 -7.67 13.55
N ASP A 204 5.04 -7.96 12.97
CA ASP A 204 5.77 -7.14 12.00
C ASP A 204 5.23 -7.29 10.56
N GLY A 205 4.31 -8.23 10.32
CA GLY A 205 3.75 -8.53 9.00
C GLY A 205 4.39 -9.74 8.32
N ASP A 206 5.55 -10.21 8.81
CA ASP A 206 6.27 -11.33 8.22
C ASP A 206 5.43 -12.61 8.24
N VAL A 207 5.64 -13.45 7.24
CA VAL A 207 4.80 -14.65 7.03
C VAL A 207 5.64 -15.91 7.13
N THR A 208 5.19 -16.85 7.96
CA THR A 208 5.79 -18.20 8.05
C THR A 208 4.80 -19.26 7.58
N VAL A 209 5.18 -20.02 6.56
CA VAL A 209 4.41 -21.18 6.07
C VAL A 209 5.08 -22.44 6.59
N THR A 210 4.36 -23.29 7.32
CA THR A 210 4.88 -24.53 7.91
C THR A 210 4.01 -25.71 7.49
N LEU A 211 4.62 -26.83 7.09
CA LEU A 211 3.89 -28.07 6.82
C LEU A 211 4.04 -29.07 7.97
N GLU A 212 3.00 -29.88 8.16
CA GLU A 212 3.01 -31.00 9.08
C GLU A 212 4.07 -32.05 8.75
N GLU A 213 4.37 -32.92 9.70
CA GLU A 213 5.35 -34.01 9.58
C GLU A 213 5.17 -34.86 8.31
N GLY A 214 6.29 -35.35 7.76
CA GLY A 214 6.33 -36.17 6.56
C GLY A 214 6.11 -35.38 5.25
N LYS A 215 6.19 -34.05 5.32
CA LYS A 215 6.05 -33.13 4.18
C LYS A 215 7.23 -32.17 4.13
N THR A 216 7.73 -31.89 2.92
CA THR A 216 8.84 -30.96 2.71
C THR A 216 8.45 -29.91 1.69
N LEU A 217 8.44 -28.64 2.07
CA LEU A 217 8.18 -27.54 1.14
C LEU A 217 9.23 -27.53 0.03
N THR A 218 8.79 -27.31 -1.20
CA THR A 218 9.68 -27.11 -2.35
C THR A 218 9.55 -25.70 -2.91
N THR A 219 8.35 -25.14 -2.89
CA THR A 219 8.09 -23.75 -3.30
C THR A 219 6.82 -23.26 -2.63
N ALA A 220 6.81 -22.02 -2.17
CA ALA A 220 5.61 -21.31 -1.75
C ALA A 220 5.47 -20.00 -2.52
N TRP A 221 4.24 -19.59 -2.77
CA TRP A 221 3.87 -18.31 -3.37
C TRP A 221 2.93 -17.59 -2.41
N LEU A 222 3.32 -16.37 -2.04
CA LEU A 222 2.56 -15.49 -1.18
C LEU A 222 1.97 -14.34 -2.01
N PHE A 223 0.69 -14.05 -1.81
CA PHE A 223 0.03 -12.85 -2.32
C PHE A 223 -0.43 -12.02 -1.13
N ILE A 224 -0.09 -10.73 -1.14
CA ILE A 224 -0.67 -9.70 -0.28
C ILE A 224 -1.09 -8.55 -1.19
N GLY A 225 -2.36 -8.19 -1.12
CA GLY A 225 -2.97 -7.18 -1.99
C GLY A 225 -4.48 -7.16 -1.81
N THR A 226 -5.21 -6.53 -2.72
CA THR A 226 -6.67 -6.51 -2.68
C THR A 226 -7.27 -7.78 -3.31
N LEU A 227 -8.52 -8.09 -2.95
CA LEU A 227 -9.25 -9.18 -3.59
C LEU A 227 -9.43 -8.96 -5.10
N GLU A 228 -9.67 -7.71 -5.51
CA GLU A 228 -9.82 -7.34 -6.91
C GLU A 228 -8.53 -7.62 -7.70
N GLU A 229 -7.36 -7.22 -7.17
CA GLU A 229 -6.07 -7.50 -7.81
C GLU A 229 -5.83 -9.00 -7.98
N LEU A 230 -6.10 -9.79 -6.93
CA LEU A 230 -5.98 -11.25 -6.99
C LEU A 230 -6.84 -11.83 -8.13
N GLN A 231 -8.05 -11.29 -8.32
CA GLN A 231 -9.03 -11.76 -9.29
C GLN A 231 -8.87 -11.18 -10.70
N THR A 232 -8.03 -10.17 -10.92
CA THR A 232 -7.98 -9.46 -12.21
C THR A 232 -6.58 -9.26 -12.76
N ALA A 233 -5.59 -8.92 -11.93
CA ALA A 233 -4.30 -8.43 -12.39
C ALA A 233 -3.37 -9.52 -12.93
N ASN A 234 -3.59 -10.79 -12.59
CA ASN A 234 -2.64 -11.86 -12.85
C ASN A 234 -3.29 -13.22 -13.15
N LEU A 235 -4.25 -13.23 -14.07
CA LEU A 235 -4.93 -14.46 -14.46
C LEU A 235 -4.32 -15.10 -15.72
N LYS A 236 -4.16 -16.42 -15.68
CA LYS A 236 -3.93 -17.29 -16.83
C LYS A 236 -5.06 -18.31 -16.88
N ASP A 237 -5.79 -18.32 -17.99
CA ASP A 237 -6.96 -19.20 -18.19
C ASP A 237 -8.02 -19.05 -17.07
N GLY A 238 -8.20 -17.83 -16.56
CA GLY A 238 -9.18 -17.50 -15.51
C GLY A 238 -8.74 -17.81 -14.07
N CYS A 239 -7.50 -18.29 -13.87
CA CYS A 239 -6.95 -18.60 -12.55
C CYS A 239 -5.60 -17.90 -12.31
N PRO A 240 -5.16 -17.72 -11.04
CA PRO A 240 -3.91 -17.03 -10.76
C PRO A 240 -2.69 -17.64 -11.43
N ASN A 241 -1.84 -16.78 -12.00
CA ASN A 241 -0.57 -17.16 -12.59
C ASN A 241 0.58 -16.97 -11.58
N PHE A 242 0.88 -18.02 -10.81
CA PHE A 242 1.92 -17.99 -9.77
C PHE A 242 3.35 -17.75 -10.29
N THR A 243 3.56 -17.77 -11.61
CA THR A 243 4.89 -17.49 -12.18
C THR A 243 5.14 -15.99 -12.38
N ASN A 244 4.20 -15.11 -12.04
CA ASN A 244 4.37 -13.67 -12.16
C ASN A 244 4.93 -13.09 -10.84
N PRO A 245 6.23 -12.75 -10.77
CA PRO A 245 6.86 -12.26 -9.55
C PRO A 245 6.45 -10.82 -9.19
N ALA A 246 5.75 -10.11 -10.08
CA ALA A 246 5.21 -8.78 -9.77
C ALA A 246 3.93 -8.84 -8.91
N VAL A 247 3.35 -10.03 -8.73
CA VAL A 247 2.10 -10.24 -7.99
C VAL A 247 2.24 -11.30 -6.90
N TRP A 248 2.97 -12.38 -7.19
CA TRP A 248 3.26 -13.42 -6.21
C TRP A 248 4.71 -13.33 -5.77
N ILE A 249 4.94 -13.31 -4.46
CA ILE A 249 6.28 -13.39 -3.87
C ILE A 249 6.64 -14.89 -3.78
N PRO A 250 7.57 -15.39 -4.60
CA PRO A 250 7.96 -16.79 -4.55
C PRO A 250 9.04 -17.02 -3.49
N ASN A 251 8.98 -18.16 -2.80
CA ASN A 251 10.04 -18.63 -1.91
C ASN A 251 10.35 -20.10 -2.21
N THR A 252 11.62 -20.43 -2.40
CA THR A 252 12.13 -21.79 -2.66
C THR A 252 13.12 -22.25 -1.60
N ASN A 253 13.35 -21.46 -0.56
CA ASN A 253 14.30 -21.74 0.50
C ASN A 253 13.63 -22.43 1.69
N ALA A 254 13.31 -23.71 1.53
CA ALA A 254 12.75 -24.51 2.62
C ALA A 254 13.76 -24.70 3.74
N GLN A 255 13.30 -24.53 4.98
CA GLN A 255 14.04 -24.75 6.22
C GLN A 255 13.35 -25.84 7.03
N THR A 256 14.03 -26.31 8.09
CA THR A 256 13.50 -27.29 9.03
C THR A 256 13.59 -26.73 10.43
N ASP A 257 12.49 -26.75 11.18
CA ASP A 257 12.46 -26.26 12.55
C ASP A 257 13.02 -27.29 13.56
N ALA A 258 13.02 -26.92 14.85
CA ALA A 258 13.50 -27.80 15.92
C ALA A 258 12.65 -29.07 16.11
N LEU A 259 11.43 -29.12 15.55
CA LEU A 259 10.53 -30.27 15.59
C LEU A 259 10.65 -31.14 14.33
N GLY A 260 11.51 -30.77 13.37
CA GLY A 260 11.65 -31.48 12.11
C GLY A 260 10.61 -31.10 11.05
N LEU A 261 9.80 -30.06 11.29
CA LEU A 261 8.80 -29.58 10.35
C LEU A 261 9.43 -28.68 9.29
N SER A 262 8.96 -28.82 8.05
CA SER A 262 9.44 -27.98 6.96
C SER A 262 8.71 -26.64 6.94
N TYR A 263 9.45 -25.54 6.89
CA TYR A 263 8.88 -24.19 6.82
C TYR A 263 9.58 -23.28 5.80
N MET A 264 8.91 -22.20 5.42
CA MET A 264 9.45 -21.09 4.64
C MET A 264 9.04 -19.78 5.30
N PHE A 265 9.98 -18.84 5.34
CA PHE A 265 9.82 -17.51 5.94
C PHE A 265 9.86 -16.43 4.86
N PHE A 266 8.89 -15.53 4.86
CA PHE A 266 8.79 -14.37 4.00
C PHE A 266 9.05 -13.12 4.84
N ASP A 267 10.17 -12.45 4.54
CA ASP A 267 10.60 -11.16 5.09
C ASP A 267 10.00 -10.06 4.21
N LEU A 268 9.07 -9.27 4.75
CA LEU A 268 8.22 -8.33 4.00
C LEU A 268 8.53 -6.85 4.25
#